data_AF-A0A5J4UWE4-F1
#
_entry.id   AF-A0A5J4UWE4-F1
#
_cell.length_a   1.000
_cell.length_b   1.000
_cell.length_c   1.000
_cell.angle_alpha   90.00
_cell.angle_beta   90.00
_cell.angle_gamma   90.00
#
_symmetry.space_group_name_H-M   'P 1'
#
loop_
_entity.id
_entity.type
_entity.pdbx_description
1 polymer ?
#
loop_
_entity_poly.entity_id
_entity_poly.type
_entity_poly.pdbx_seq_one_letter_code
_entity_poly.pdbx_strand_id
1 'polypeptide(L)'
;MEIKQVRQTIEKLGILISIIHPSGIKTEIADALSRLSSAEDCELKEKFFQQTYHHMNLILTKDLFSQYFNILLPRFMSTIIGDSEITIDALNLVWIMEFPWIHPPTPLLPAVLKKI
;
A
#
# COMPACT_ATOMS: atom_id res chain seq x y z
N MET A 1 -15.91 5.19 1.81
CA MET A 1 -17.06 5.78 2.53
C MET A 1 -16.93 7.30 2.46
N GLU A 2 -17.82 7.99 1.76
CA GLU A 2 -17.67 9.43 1.50
C GLU A 2 -17.92 10.26 2.77
N ILE A 3 -17.00 11.17 3.08
CA ILE A 3 -17.07 12.11 4.24
C ILE A 3 -18.42 12.85 4.31
N LYS A 4 -19.08 13.06 3.17
CA LYS A 4 -20.44 13.63 3.07
C LYS A 4 -21.51 12.79 3.80
N GLN A 5 -21.47 11.47 3.68
CA GLN A 5 -22.48 10.58 4.28
C GLN A 5 -22.34 10.53 5.81
N VAL A 6 -21.10 10.54 6.29
CA VAL A 6 -20.78 10.63 7.71
C VAL A 6 -21.30 11.96 8.28
N ARG A 7 -21.05 13.08 7.59
CA ARG A 7 -21.53 14.40 8.01
C ARG A 7 -23.05 14.49 8.10
N GLN A 8 -23.77 13.99 7.09
CA GLN A 8 -25.24 13.99 7.09
C GLN A 8 -25.83 13.15 8.22
N THR A 9 -25.18 12.04 8.57
CA THR A 9 -25.61 11.17 9.68
C THR A 9 -25.41 11.87 11.03
N ILE A 10 -24.29 12.57 11.21
CA ILE A 10 -23.99 13.35 12.42
C ILE A 10 -24.98 14.51 12.59
N GLU A 11 -25.27 15.24 11.51
CA GLU A 11 -26.27 16.33 11.49
C GLU A 11 -27.66 15.80 11.87
N LYS A 12 -28.06 14.62 11.37
CA LYS A 12 -29.34 13.98 11.72
C LYS A 12 -29.44 13.55 13.18
N LEU A 13 -28.33 13.12 13.77
CA LEU A 13 -28.29 12.65 15.16
C LEU A 13 -28.13 13.78 16.18
N GLY A 14 -27.99 15.04 15.72
CA GLY A 14 -27.84 16.21 16.60
C GLY A 14 -26.52 16.21 17.39
N ILE A 15 -25.52 15.44 16.95
CA ILE A 15 -24.23 15.33 17.64
C ILE A 15 -23.33 16.47 17.17
N LEU A 16 -22.89 17.31 18.11
CA LEU A 16 -21.95 18.38 17.81
C LEU A 16 -20.51 17.82 17.83
N ILE A 17 -19.89 17.67 16.66
CA ILE A 17 -18.49 17.26 16.56
C ILE A 17 -17.64 18.49 16.26
N SER A 18 -16.69 18.79 17.15
CA SER A 18 -15.66 19.80 16.91
C SER A 18 -14.41 19.10 16.38
N ILE A 19 -14.01 19.44 15.15
CA ILE A 19 -12.74 18.99 14.58
C ILE A 19 -11.67 19.95 15.09
N ILE A 20 -11.04 19.59 16.20
CA ILE A 20 -9.82 20.26 16.65
C ILE A 20 -8.70 19.66 15.81
N HIS A 21 -7.96 20.47 15.04
CA HIS A 21 -6.67 20.06 14.47
C HIS A 21 -5.58 20.52 15.44
N PRO A 22 -5.12 19.65 16.36
CA PRO A 22 -4.06 20.01 17.29
C PRO A 22 -2.74 19.89 16.53
N SER A 23 -2.20 21.04 16.09
CA SER A 23 -0.84 21.13 15.57
C SER A 23 0.13 20.56 16.61
N GLY A 24 0.68 19.37 16.34
CA GLY A 24 1.72 18.75 17.16
C GLY A 24 1.29 17.50 17.96
N ILE A 25 0.03 17.08 17.93
CA ILE A 25 -0.32 15.73 18.40
C ILE A 25 0.07 14.76 17.28
N LYS A 26 1.01 13.87 17.60
CA LYS A 26 1.42 12.74 16.77
C LYS A 26 0.17 12.08 16.20
N THR A 27 -0.04 12.26 14.90
CA THR A 27 -1.10 11.63 14.12
C THR A 27 -0.87 10.13 13.99
N GLU A 28 -0.20 9.47 14.93
CA GLU A 28 0.21 8.07 14.85
C GLU A 28 -0.99 7.15 14.64
N ILE A 29 -2.14 7.41 15.28
CA ILE A 29 -3.35 6.60 15.08
C ILE A 29 -4.00 6.90 13.71
N ALA A 30 -4.15 8.17 13.35
CA ALA A 30 -4.76 8.54 12.07
C ALA A 30 -3.88 8.13 10.88
N ASP A 31 -2.57 8.25 11.02
CA ASP A 31 -1.55 7.84 10.06
C ASP A 31 -1.46 6.31 10.01
N ALA A 32 -1.50 5.60 11.14
CA ALA A 32 -1.59 4.13 11.15
C ALA A 32 -2.87 3.63 10.47
N LEU A 33 -4.02 4.26 10.73
CA LEU A 33 -5.29 3.90 10.08
C LEU A 33 -5.30 4.25 8.59
N SER A 34 -4.73 5.40 8.21
CA SER A 34 -4.55 5.79 6.81
C SER A 34 -3.62 4.81 6.09
N ARG A 35 -2.51 4.40 6.72
CA ARG A 35 -1.59 3.39 6.20
C ARG A 35 -2.24 2.01 6.12
N LEU A 36 -3.09 1.64 7.09
CA LEU A 36 -3.83 0.38 7.08
C LEU A 36 -4.85 0.34 5.94
N SER A 37 -5.62 1.41 5.75
CA SER A 37 -6.52 1.54 4.60
C SER A 37 -5.74 1.50 3.27
N SER A 38 -4.58 2.15 3.22
CA SER A 38 -3.71 2.11 2.04
C SER A 38 -3.17 0.71 1.78
N ALA A 39 -2.84 -0.03 2.83
CA ALA A 39 -2.37 -1.41 2.78
C ALA A 39 -3.43 -2.38 2.26
N GLU A 40 -4.69 -2.22 2.69
CA GLU A 40 -5.83 -2.97 2.14
C GLU A 40 -6.02 -2.68 0.65
N ASP A 41 -5.85 -1.41 0.22
CA ASP A 41 -5.89 -1.05 -1.20
C ASP A 41 -4.74 -1.70 -2.02
N CYS A 42 -3.66 -2.13 -1.36
CA CYS A 42 -2.52 -2.82 -1.96
C CYS A 42 -2.62 -4.35 -1.93
N GLU A 43 -3.67 -4.91 -1.31
CA GLU A 43 -3.81 -6.35 -1.16
C GLU A 43 -4.38 -6.99 -2.44
N LEU A 44 -3.50 -7.63 -3.22
CA LEU A 44 -3.93 -8.46 -4.33
C LEU A 44 -4.29 -9.86 -3.81
N LYS A 45 -5.54 -10.29 -4.05
CA LYS A 45 -5.95 -11.66 -3.71
C LYS A 45 -5.11 -12.67 -4.47
N GLU A 46 -4.52 -13.62 -3.76
CA GLU A 46 -3.63 -14.66 -4.29
C GLU A 46 -4.20 -15.36 -5.53
N LYS A 47 -5.51 -15.65 -5.56
CA LYS A 47 -6.17 -16.28 -6.72
C LYS A 47 -5.99 -15.51 -8.04
N PHE A 48 -5.95 -14.18 -8.00
CA PHE A 48 -5.77 -13.35 -9.20
C PHE A 48 -4.29 -13.31 -9.61
N PHE A 49 -3.39 -13.30 -8.62
CA PHE A 49 -1.96 -13.46 -8.87
C PHE A 49 -1.67 -14.80 -9.56
N GLN A 50 -2.15 -15.92 -9.01
CA GLN A 50 -1.94 -17.26 -9.58
C GLN A 50 -2.48 -17.37 -11.01
N GLN A 51 -3.70 -16.88 -11.26
CA GLN A 51 -4.28 -16.86 -12.61
C GLN A 51 -3.41 -16.07 -13.59
N THR A 52 -2.94 -14.90 -13.19
CA THR A 52 -2.11 -14.03 -14.02
C THR A 52 -0.71 -14.61 -14.24
N TYR A 53 -0.11 -15.16 -13.18
CA TYR A 53 1.19 -15.83 -13.18
C TYR A 53 1.20 -17.01 -14.17
N HIS A 54 0.17 -17.85 -14.14
CA HIS A 54 0.01 -18.96 -15.10
C HIS A 54 -0.16 -18.49 -16.54
N HIS A 55 -0.81 -17.35 -16.77
CA HIS A 55 -1.06 -16.83 -18.11
C HIS A 55 0.15 -16.10 -18.71
N MET A 56 0.96 -15.44 -17.87
CA MET A 56 2.07 -14.61 -18.34
C MET A 56 3.25 -15.41 -18.91
N ASN A 57 3.39 -16.70 -18.57
CA ASN A 57 4.56 -17.53 -18.96
C ASN A 57 5.91 -16.85 -18.67
N LEU A 58 5.94 -15.96 -17.67
CA LEU A 58 7.13 -15.27 -17.18
C LEU A 58 7.52 -15.87 -15.82
N ILE A 59 8.83 -15.94 -15.57
CA ILE A 59 9.34 -16.30 -14.25
C ILE A 59 9.44 -15.01 -13.45
N LEU A 60 8.38 -14.70 -12.69
CA LEU A 60 8.39 -13.59 -11.74
C LEU A 60 9.20 -14.02 -10.51
N THR A 61 10.37 -13.43 -10.33
CA THR A 61 11.34 -13.86 -9.31
C THR A 61 11.32 -13.02 -8.05
N LYS A 62 10.70 -11.83 -8.10
CA LYS A 62 10.75 -10.85 -7.00
C LYS A 62 9.52 -9.95 -6.99
N ASP A 63 8.92 -9.74 -5.83
CA ASP A 63 7.90 -8.70 -5.63
C ASP A 63 8.55 -7.42 -5.08
N LEU A 64 8.30 -6.27 -5.69
CA LEU A 64 8.94 -5.01 -5.32
C LEU A 64 8.18 -4.19 -4.28
N PHE A 65 6.90 -4.51 -4.03
CA PHE A 65 6.05 -3.66 -3.19
C PHE A 65 5.24 -4.46 -2.15
N SER A 66 5.58 -5.73 -1.89
CA SER A 66 4.95 -6.49 -0.81
C SER A 66 5.34 -5.97 0.57
N GLN A 67 4.37 -5.95 1.44
CA GLN A 67 4.45 -5.84 2.88
C GLN A 67 4.26 -7.23 3.52
N TYR A 68 4.51 -7.34 4.83
CA TYR A 68 4.48 -8.61 5.56
C TYR A 68 3.18 -9.43 5.40
N PHE A 69 2.04 -8.79 5.20
CA PHE A 69 0.73 -9.46 5.09
C PHE A 69 0.26 -9.72 3.65
N ASN A 70 0.98 -9.24 2.62
CA ASN A 70 0.62 -9.44 1.21
C ASN A 70 1.80 -9.97 0.36
N ILE A 71 2.63 -10.82 0.97
CA ILE A 71 3.75 -11.49 0.30
C ILE A 71 3.19 -12.53 -0.69
N LEU A 72 3.43 -12.33 -1.99
CA LEU A 72 3.04 -13.27 -3.06
C LEU A 72 4.22 -14.08 -3.61
N LEU A 73 5.45 -13.60 -3.41
CA LEU A 73 6.67 -14.24 -3.88
C LEU A 73 7.67 -14.43 -2.74
N PRO A 74 8.45 -15.52 -2.73
CA PRO A 74 9.44 -15.79 -1.68
C PRO A 74 10.53 -14.71 -1.54
N ARG A 75 10.82 -13.99 -2.64
CA ARG A 75 11.69 -12.81 -2.64
C ARG A 75 10.79 -11.59 -2.79
N PHE A 76 10.75 -10.74 -1.78
CA PHE A 76 9.98 -9.51 -1.81
C PHE A 76 10.76 -8.33 -1.22
N MET A 77 10.28 -7.11 -1.44
CA MET A 77 10.79 -5.86 -0.86
C MET A 77 9.63 -5.10 -0.25
N SER A 78 9.84 -4.54 0.93
CA SER A 78 8.85 -3.72 1.63
C SER A 78 9.18 -2.24 1.55
N THR A 79 8.15 -1.42 1.39
CA THR A 79 8.23 0.05 1.43
C THR A 79 8.23 0.59 2.87
N ILE A 80 7.92 -0.24 3.87
CA ILE A 80 7.93 0.16 5.28
C ILE A 80 9.30 -0.11 5.89
N ILE A 81 9.93 0.94 6.42
CA ILE A 81 11.11 0.85 7.28
C ILE A 81 10.68 0.20 8.61
N GLY A 82 11.06 -1.07 8.79
CA GLY A 82 10.90 -1.82 10.04
C GLY A 82 12.22 -2.52 10.40
N ASP A 83 12.42 -2.78 11.70
CA ASP A 83 13.70 -3.18 12.31
C ASP A 83 14.27 -4.54 11.84
N SER A 84 13.55 -5.31 11.03
CA SER A 84 14.01 -6.64 10.60
C SER A 84 13.54 -6.97 9.18
N GLU A 85 14.01 -6.26 8.18
CA GLU A 85 14.26 -6.80 6.83
C GLU A 85 14.92 -5.75 5.96
N ILE A 86 15.74 -6.21 5.02
CA ILE A 86 16.58 -5.41 4.11
C ILE A 86 15.69 -4.40 3.36
N THR A 87 15.62 -3.19 3.90
CA THR A 87 14.77 -2.10 3.41
C THR A 87 15.52 -1.35 2.33
N ILE A 88 15.57 -1.94 1.13
CA ILE A 88 16.01 -1.21 -0.05
C ILE A 88 14.76 -0.69 -0.73
N ASP A 89 14.61 0.64 -0.74
CA ASP A 89 13.54 1.33 -1.47
C ASP A 89 13.48 0.81 -2.91
N ALA A 90 12.35 0.19 -3.26
CA ALA A 90 12.10 -0.37 -4.57
C ALA A 90 12.25 0.66 -5.70
N LEU A 91 12.01 1.94 -5.41
CA LEU A 91 12.18 3.04 -6.37
C LEU A 91 13.66 3.38 -6.62
N ASN A 92 14.57 3.06 -5.71
CA ASN A 92 16.01 3.30 -5.87
C ASN A 92 16.77 2.11 -6.45
N LEU A 93 16.13 0.95 -6.59
CA LEU A 93 16.73 -0.23 -7.22
C LEU A 93 16.81 -0.13 -8.74
N VAL A 94 17.84 -0.74 -9.33
CA VAL A 94 17.95 -0.95 -10.77
C VAL A 94 17.08 -2.18 -11.15
N TRP A 95 16.04 -1.98 -11.96
CA TRP A 95 15.05 -3.01 -12.31
C TRP A 95 15.47 -3.93 -13.48
N ILE A 96 16.77 -4.01 -13.79
CA ILE A 96 17.26 -4.48 -15.10
C ILE A 96 17.60 -5.98 -15.12
N MET A 97 17.76 -6.63 -13.96
CA MET A 97 18.32 -7.99 -13.90
C MET A 97 17.29 -9.13 -13.80
N GLU A 98 16.03 -8.83 -13.50
CA GLU A 98 14.97 -9.84 -13.28
C GLU A 98 13.60 -9.28 -13.72
N PHE A 99 12.57 -10.11 -13.88
CA PHE A 99 11.19 -9.65 -14.10
C PHE A 99 10.49 -9.49 -12.73
N PRO A 100 10.41 -8.26 -12.18
CA PRO A 100 9.71 -8.04 -10.93
C PRO A 100 8.20 -8.06 -11.12
N TRP A 101 7.49 -8.53 -10.09
CA TRP A 101 6.08 -8.19 -9.90
C TRP A 101 5.98 -6.76 -9.33
N ILE A 102 5.23 -5.90 -10.03
CA ILE A 102 5.07 -4.48 -9.69
C ILE A 102 3.59 -4.23 -9.35
N HIS A 103 3.30 -4.16 -8.05
CA HIS A 103 1.98 -3.78 -7.54
C HIS A 103 2.14 -2.72 -6.43
N PRO A 104 2.51 -1.47 -6.80
CA PRO A 104 2.79 -0.45 -5.82
C PRO A 104 1.52 0.06 -5.15
N PRO A 105 1.64 0.59 -3.92
CA PRO A 105 0.61 1.41 -3.33
C PRO A 105 0.16 2.55 -4.21
N THR A 106 -1.14 2.86 -4.16
CA THR A 106 -1.75 3.97 -4.93
C THR A 106 -0.94 5.27 -4.86
N PRO A 107 -0.43 5.70 -3.69
CA PRO A 107 0.40 6.92 -3.61
C PRO A 107 1.72 6.85 -4.40
N LEU A 108 2.25 5.65 -4.64
CA LEU A 108 3.52 5.42 -5.34
C LEU A 108 3.36 5.16 -6.84
N LEU A 109 2.13 4.94 -7.34
CA LEU A 109 1.85 4.76 -8.77
C LEU A 109 2.52 5.84 -9.64
N PRO A 110 2.44 7.14 -9.34
CA PRO A 110 3.07 8.16 -10.18
C PRO A 110 4.60 8.07 -10.22
N ALA A 111 5.24 7.61 -9.13
CA ALA A 111 6.69 7.46 -9.07
C ALA A 111 7.16 6.21 -9.84
N VAL A 112 6.41 5.11 -9.72
CA VAL A 112 6.66 3.87 -10.46
C VAL A 112 6.53 4.08 -11.97
N LEU A 113 5.48 4.77 -12.42
CA LEU A 113 5.27 5.05 -13.84
C LEU A 113 6.36 5.92 -14.47
N LYS A 114 7.05 6.75 -13.68
CA LYS A 114 8.20 7.55 -14.17
C LYS A 114 9.48 6.72 -14.34
N LYS A 115 9.54 5.53 -13.77
CA LYS A 115 10.73 4.68 -13.70
C LYS A 115 10.72 3.53 -14.72
N ILE A 116 9.52 3.12 -15.16
CA ILE A 116 9.33 2.22 -16.32
C ILE A 116 9.60 3.01 -17.59
#